data_AF-A0A066X2M3-F1
#
_entry.id   AF-A0A066X2M3-F1
#
_cell.length_a   1.000
_cell.length_b   1.000
_cell.length_c   1.000
_cell.angle_alpha   90.00
_cell.angle_beta   90.00
_cell.angle_gamma   90.00
#
_symmetry.space_group_name_H-M   'P 1'
#
loop_
_entity.id
_entity.type
_entity.pdbx_description
1 polymer ?
#
loop_
_entity_poly.entity_id
_entity_poly.type
_entity_poly.pdbx_seq_one_letter_code
_entity_poly.pdbx_strand_id
1 'polypeptide(L)'
;MQFSISKTAVAFFLLLSAVSAKLHESCTCHNGDSYNWRITTKACDLYAQKNYQWGRGHYDTPSGRCVRNSDNDSLAGDQWEDACREIAKTGFDCADGRGNCTADPDQVRGWC
;
A
#
# COMPACT_ATOMS: atom_id res chain seq x y z
N MET A 1 -45.61 3.37 45.57
CA MET A 1 -45.51 2.77 44.22
C MET A 1 -44.03 2.51 43.97
N GLN A 2 -43.60 1.25 43.94
CA GLN A 2 -42.20 0.88 43.65
C GLN A 2 -42.02 0.83 42.13
N PHE A 3 -41.06 1.59 41.60
CA PHE A 3 -40.63 1.46 40.21
C PHE A 3 -39.35 0.61 40.18
N SER A 4 -39.50 -0.64 39.74
CA SER A 4 -38.38 -1.54 39.48
C SER A 4 -37.83 -1.25 38.10
N ILE A 5 -36.61 -0.72 38.01
CA ILE A 5 -35.94 -0.43 36.73
C ILE A 5 -35.01 -1.61 36.42
N SER A 6 -35.50 -2.56 35.62
CA SER A 6 -34.70 -3.67 35.09
C SER A 6 -33.69 -3.12 34.08
N LYS A 7 -32.39 -3.21 34.42
CA LYS A 7 -31.28 -2.83 33.53
C LYS A 7 -31.04 -3.96 32.52
N THR A 8 -31.59 -3.83 31.32
CA THR A 8 -31.24 -4.68 30.18
C THR A 8 -29.86 -4.29 29.65
N ALA A 9 -28.87 -5.16 29.87
CA ALA A 9 -27.54 -5.03 29.29
C ALA A 9 -27.59 -5.40 27.80
N VAL A 10 -27.47 -4.40 26.92
CA VAL A 10 -27.35 -4.61 25.47
C VAL A 10 -25.87 -4.88 25.17
N ALA A 11 -25.52 -6.15 24.94
CA ALA A 11 -24.21 -6.54 24.45
C ALA A 11 -24.11 -6.21 22.94
N PHE A 12 -23.43 -5.11 22.61
CA PHE A 12 -23.05 -4.80 21.24
C PHE A 12 -21.94 -5.77 20.80
N PHE A 13 -22.31 -6.80 20.04
CA PHE A 13 -21.36 -7.59 19.26
C PHE A 13 -20.82 -6.72 18.12
N LEU A 14 -19.65 -6.11 18.33
CA LEU A 14 -18.88 -5.48 17.27
C LEU A 14 -18.35 -6.58 16.34
N LEU A 15 -19.09 -6.84 15.26
CA LEU A 15 -18.62 -7.63 14.13
C LEU A 15 -17.49 -6.85 13.44
N LEU A 16 -16.26 -7.08 13.91
CA LEU A 16 -15.05 -6.63 13.22
C LEU A 16 -14.96 -7.38 11.89
N SER A 17 -15.40 -6.74 10.81
CA SER A 17 -15.14 -7.20 9.45
C SER A 17 -13.64 -7.19 9.22
N ALA A 18 -13.01 -8.35 9.31
CA ALA A 18 -11.63 -8.55 8.89
C ALA A 18 -11.58 -8.33 7.37
N VAL A 19 -11.19 -7.13 6.95
CA VAL A 19 -10.77 -6.90 5.56
C VAL A 19 -9.45 -7.64 5.42
N SER A 20 -9.49 -8.85 4.86
CA SER A 20 -8.28 -9.55 4.47
C SER A 20 -7.59 -8.72 3.39
N ALA A 21 -6.43 -8.14 3.72
CA ALA A 21 -5.58 -7.51 2.73
C ALA A 21 -5.29 -8.53 1.62
N LYS A 22 -5.46 -8.13 0.35
CA LYS A 22 -4.95 -8.95 -0.76
C LYS A 22 -3.43 -8.94 -0.69
N LEU A 23 -2.85 -10.10 -0.38
CA LEU A 23 -1.40 -10.29 -0.24
C LEU A 23 -0.81 -10.77 -1.56
N HIS A 24 0.30 -10.18 -1.95
CA HIS A 24 0.98 -10.45 -3.21
C HIS A 24 2.48 -10.65 -3.00
N GLU A 25 3.12 -11.39 -3.92
CA GLU A 25 4.55 -11.64 -3.89
C GLU A 25 5.34 -10.52 -4.58
N SER A 26 4.72 -9.81 -5.53
CA SER A 26 5.36 -8.73 -6.25
C SER A 26 4.37 -7.71 -6.79
N CYS A 27 4.78 -6.44 -6.84
CA CYS A 27 3.97 -5.35 -7.32
C CYS A 27 4.75 -4.30 -8.12
N THR A 28 4.05 -3.51 -8.93
CA THR A 28 4.55 -2.38 -9.72
C THR A 28 3.65 -1.15 -9.55
N CYS A 29 4.18 0.04 -9.85
CA CYS A 29 3.38 1.26 -9.99
C CYS A 29 3.23 1.63 -11.47
N HIS A 30 2.02 2.01 -11.85
CA HIS A 30 1.67 2.47 -13.19
C HIS A 30 1.19 3.92 -13.14
N ASN A 31 1.45 4.69 -14.20
CA ASN A 31 0.89 6.02 -14.43
C ASN A 31 0.08 5.97 -15.73
N GLY A 32 -1.24 6.03 -15.62
CA GLY A 32 -2.15 5.53 -16.66
C GLY A 32 -1.92 4.03 -16.90
N ASP A 33 -1.91 3.62 -18.16
CA ASP A 33 -1.64 2.22 -18.55
C ASP A 33 -0.14 1.88 -18.60
N SER A 34 0.73 2.87 -18.38
CA SER A 34 2.18 2.70 -18.54
C SER A 34 2.86 2.39 -17.22
N TYR A 35 3.69 1.34 -17.21
CA TYR A 35 4.59 1.05 -16.09
C TYR A 35 5.51 2.24 -15.82
N ASN A 36 5.65 2.60 -14.53
CA ASN A 36 6.54 3.68 -14.09
C ASN A 36 7.53 3.15 -13.06
N TRP A 37 8.73 2.81 -13.54
CA TRP A 37 9.80 2.26 -12.69
C TRP A 37 10.27 3.22 -11.60
N ARG A 38 10.28 4.53 -11.87
CA ARG A 38 10.76 5.55 -10.92
C ARG A 38 9.84 5.64 -9.71
N ILE A 39 8.53 5.60 -9.95
CA ILE A 39 7.54 5.50 -8.86
C ILE A 39 7.68 4.15 -8.17
N THR A 40 7.81 3.06 -8.92
CA THR A 40 7.90 1.70 -8.36
C THR A 40 9.08 1.55 -7.38
N THR A 41 10.27 2.02 -7.75
CA THR A 41 11.46 1.95 -6.89
C THR A 41 11.23 2.71 -5.59
N LYS A 42 10.81 3.98 -5.68
CA LYS A 42 10.59 4.82 -4.50
C LYS A 42 9.42 4.33 -3.63
N ALA A 43 8.37 3.77 -4.24
CA ALA A 43 7.24 3.20 -3.52
C ALA A 43 7.67 1.93 -2.77
N CYS A 44 8.58 1.14 -3.34
CA CYS A 44 9.17 -0.01 -2.66
C CYS A 44 10.00 0.41 -1.44
N ASP A 45 10.84 1.44 -1.59
CA ASP A 45 11.61 2.01 -0.48
C ASP A 45 10.67 2.53 0.62
N LEU A 46 9.60 3.22 0.24
CA LEU A 46 8.60 3.75 1.15
C LEU A 46 7.87 2.61 1.89
N TYR A 47 7.38 1.61 1.16
CA TYR A 47 6.67 0.47 1.72
C TYR A 47 7.55 -0.29 2.74
N ALA A 48 8.83 -0.51 2.41
CA ALA A 48 9.79 -1.15 3.31
C ALA A 48 9.98 -0.39 4.64
N GLN A 49 9.79 0.94 4.65
CA GLN A 49 9.91 1.79 5.84
C GLN A 49 8.66 1.81 6.72
N LYS A 50 7.47 1.49 6.17
CA LYS A 50 6.18 1.62 6.88
C LYS A 50 5.90 0.52 7.92
N ASN A 51 6.75 -0.51 8.01
CA ASN A 51 6.67 -1.58 9.01
C ASN A 51 5.30 -2.27 9.10
N TYR A 52 4.69 -2.56 7.95
CA TYR A 52 3.42 -3.26 7.91
C TYR A 52 3.52 -4.68 8.50
N GLN A 53 2.42 -5.15 9.10
CA GLN A 53 2.36 -6.47 9.72
C GLN A 53 2.57 -7.64 8.74
N TRP A 54 2.36 -7.39 7.44
CA TRP A 54 2.54 -8.38 6.38
C TRP A 54 3.98 -8.50 5.91
N GLY A 55 4.89 -7.65 6.40
CA GLY A 55 6.29 -7.67 6.01
C GLY A 55 6.70 -6.51 5.11
N ARG A 56 7.86 -6.69 4.46
CA ARG A 56 8.52 -5.66 3.63
C ARG A 56 8.81 -6.17 2.22
N GLY A 57 8.95 -5.24 1.29
CA GLY A 57 9.43 -5.50 -0.06
C GLY A 57 10.85 -4.98 -0.28
N HIS A 58 11.51 -5.48 -1.32
CA HIS A 58 12.72 -4.89 -1.88
C HIS A 58 12.57 -4.74 -3.39
N TYR A 59 13.21 -3.72 -3.96
CA TYR A 59 13.15 -3.51 -5.41
C TYR A 59 14.11 -4.45 -6.12
N ASP A 60 13.57 -5.37 -6.91
CA ASP A 60 14.34 -6.29 -7.74
C ASP A 60 14.59 -5.63 -9.10
N THR A 61 15.83 -5.15 -9.31
CA THR A 61 16.22 -4.44 -10.53
C THR A 61 16.03 -5.29 -11.81
N PRO A 62 16.39 -6.60 -11.84
CA PRO A 62 16.14 -7.46 -12.99
C PRO A 62 14.67 -7.53 -13.45
N SER A 63 13.72 -7.71 -12.54
CA SER A 63 12.29 -7.75 -12.89
C SER A 63 11.65 -6.36 -13.00
N GLY A 64 12.28 -5.34 -12.40
CA GLY A 64 11.70 -4.01 -12.25
C GLY A 64 10.54 -3.95 -11.26
N ARG A 65 10.41 -4.93 -10.36
CA ARG A 65 9.27 -5.05 -9.44
C ARG A 65 9.71 -4.81 -8.01
N CYS A 66 8.79 -4.37 -7.17
CA CYS A 66 8.94 -4.57 -5.73
C CYS A 66 8.52 -6.00 -5.43
N VAL A 67 9.40 -6.81 -4.85
CA VAL A 67 9.14 -8.21 -4.51
C VAL A 67 9.24 -8.40 -2.99
N ARG A 68 8.53 -9.39 -2.45
CA ARG A 68 8.62 -9.72 -1.02
C ARG A 68 10.07 -9.98 -0.62
N ASN A 69 10.45 -9.55 0.59
CA ASN A 69 11.82 -9.71 1.09
C ASN A 69 12.16 -11.15 1.53
N SER A 70 11.16 -11.92 1.95
CA SER A 70 11.26 -13.34 2.28
C SER A 70 9.92 -14.04 2.07
N ASP A 71 9.88 -15.37 2.18
CA ASP A 71 8.63 -16.15 2.01
C ASP A 71 7.57 -15.88 3.10
N ASN A 72 7.97 -15.26 4.22
CA ASN A 72 7.06 -14.83 5.28
C ASN A 72 6.58 -13.39 5.10
N ASP A 73 7.13 -12.66 4.12
CA ASP A 73 6.71 -11.30 3.79
C ASP A 73 5.67 -11.32 2.67
N SER A 74 4.88 -10.26 2.60
CA SER A 74 3.85 -10.04 1.60
C SER A 74 3.61 -8.56 1.36
N LEU A 75 3.18 -8.25 0.15
CA LEU A 75 2.77 -6.89 -0.24
C LEU A 75 1.25 -6.83 -0.21
N ALA A 76 0.69 -5.99 0.67
CA ALA A 76 -0.75 -5.74 0.68
C ALA A 76 -1.11 -4.77 -0.45
N GLY A 77 -1.97 -5.19 -1.37
CA GLY A 77 -2.31 -4.44 -2.59
C GLY A 77 -2.78 -3.01 -2.33
N ASP A 78 -3.66 -2.81 -1.34
CA ASP A 78 -4.17 -1.47 -1.01
C ASP A 78 -3.07 -0.55 -0.46
N GLN A 79 -2.21 -1.09 0.43
CA GLN A 79 -1.09 -0.34 0.99
C GLN A 79 0.00 -0.06 -0.04
N TRP A 80 0.15 -0.96 -1.03
CA TRP A 80 1.01 -0.75 -2.17
C TRP A 80 0.48 0.35 -3.09
N GLU A 81 -0.83 0.36 -3.39
CA GLU A 81 -1.46 1.44 -4.14
C GLU A 81 -1.27 2.79 -3.44
N ASP A 82 -1.48 2.84 -2.11
CA ASP A 82 -1.24 4.04 -1.31
C ASP A 82 0.22 4.51 -1.41
N ALA A 83 1.19 3.61 -1.35
CA ALA A 83 2.60 3.95 -1.51
C ALA A 83 2.89 4.53 -2.90
N CYS A 84 2.35 3.94 -3.98
CA CYS A 84 2.49 4.48 -5.33
C CYS A 84 1.92 5.91 -5.43
N ARG A 85 0.73 6.14 -4.86
CA ARG A 85 0.06 7.45 -4.87
C ARG A 85 0.76 8.47 -3.97
N GLU A 86 1.35 8.04 -2.86
CA GLU A 86 2.17 8.90 -1.99
C GLU A 86 3.39 9.41 -2.74
N ILE A 87 4.12 8.52 -3.43
CA ILE A 87 5.27 8.90 -4.26
C ILE A 87 4.86 9.77 -5.45
N ALA A 88 3.70 9.55 -6.05
CA ALA A 88 3.19 10.44 -7.09
C ALA A 88 3.05 11.90 -6.60
N LYS A 89 2.65 12.08 -5.34
CA LYS A 89 2.49 13.40 -4.68
C LYS A 89 3.81 13.99 -4.20
N THR A 90 4.63 13.20 -3.51
CA THR A 90 5.87 13.69 -2.86
C THR A 90 7.02 13.81 -3.85
N GLY A 91 6.96 13.00 -4.91
CA GLY A 91 7.79 13.09 -6.09
C GLY A 91 8.80 11.95 -6.22
N PHE A 92 9.30 11.83 -7.43
CA PHE A 92 10.27 10.84 -7.90
C PHE A 92 11.24 11.47 -8.90
N ASP A 93 12.37 10.82 -9.15
CA ASP A 93 13.38 11.34 -10.06
C ASP A 93 12.82 11.54 -11.48
N CYS A 94 13.03 12.71 -12.08
CA CYS A 94 12.54 13.00 -13.42
C CYS A 94 13.19 12.12 -14.50
N ALA A 95 12.51 11.99 -15.64
CA ALA A 95 12.98 11.10 -16.71
C ALA A 95 14.29 11.53 -17.38
N ASP A 96 14.54 12.84 -17.40
CA ASP A 96 15.76 13.47 -17.89
C ASP A 96 16.91 13.46 -16.86
N GLY A 97 16.69 12.87 -15.68
CA GLY A 97 17.65 12.83 -14.58
C GLY A 97 17.84 14.17 -13.86
N ARG A 98 16.97 15.16 -14.11
CA ARG A 98 17.10 16.51 -13.55
C ARG A 98 15.90 16.84 -12.66
N GLY A 99 16.13 16.84 -11.35
CA GLY A 99 15.16 17.32 -10.37
C GLY A 99 14.09 16.31 -9.98
N ASN A 100 13.08 16.81 -9.28
CA ASN A 100 11.98 16.03 -8.71
C ASN A 100 10.70 16.25 -9.55
N CYS A 101 10.05 15.16 -9.94
CA CYS A 101 8.83 15.14 -10.72
C CYS A 101 7.69 14.60 -9.87
N THR A 102 6.49 15.14 -10.06
CA THR A 102 5.25 14.61 -9.49
C THR A 102 4.38 14.05 -10.60
N ALA A 103 3.39 13.24 -10.23
CA ALA A 103 2.35 12.75 -11.14
C ALA A 103 0.97 12.99 -10.50
N ASP A 104 -0.07 13.02 -11.34
CA ASP A 104 -1.44 13.01 -10.83
C ASP A 104 -1.70 11.69 -10.08
N PRO A 105 -1.94 11.71 -8.76
CA PRO A 105 -2.14 10.50 -7.96
C PRO A 105 -3.36 9.70 -8.41
N ASP A 106 -4.34 10.33 -9.06
CA ASP A 106 -5.54 9.65 -9.56
C ASP A 106 -5.27 8.83 -10.82
N GLN A 107 -4.21 9.18 -11.55
CA GLN A 107 -3.68 8.41 -12.68
C GLN A 107 -2.69 7.33 -12.24
N VAL A 108 -2.28 7.31 -10.98
CA VAL A 108 -1.32 6.32 -10.47
C VAL A 108 -2.02 5.16 -9.79
N ARG A 109 -1.62 3.94 -10.16
CA ARG A 109 -2.18 2.68 -9.64
C ARG A 109 -1.08 1.71 -9.23
N GLY A 110 -1.33 0.97 -8.15
CA GLY A 110 -0.53 -0.19 -7.76
C GLY A 110 -1.04 -1.43 -8.48
N TRP A 111 -0.16 -2.18 -9.15
CA TRP A 111 -0.49 -3.42 -9.85
C TRP A 111 0.25 -4.58 -9.20
N CYS A 112 -0.52 -5.53 -8.69
CA CYS A 112 -0.10 -6.78 -8.09
C CYS A 112 -1.06 -7.89 -8.59
#